data_AF-A0A1J3E4F9-F1
#
_entry.id   AF-A0A1J3E4F9-F1
#
_cell.length_a   1.000
_cell.length_b   1.000
_cell.length_c   1.000
_cell.angle_alpha   90.00
_cell.angle_beta   90.00
_cell.angle_gamma   90.00
#
_symmetry.space_group_name_H-M   'P 1'
#
loop_
_entity.id
_entity.type
_entity.pdbx_description
1 polymer ?
#
loop_
_entity_poly.entity_id
_entity_poly.type
_entity_poly.pdbx_seq_one_letter_code
_entity_poly.pdbx_strand_id
1 'polypeptide(L)'
;ATKIYKNKHLILAIDYSGRFDMLRACKSIVKKTENGLIREEDVDEALVERELLTNCTEFPNPDLLIRTSGEERISNFFLWQLAYTELFFTPV
;
A
#
# COMPACT_ATOMS: atom_id res chain seq x y z
N ALA A 1 -9.76 -17.71 10.66
CA ALA A 1 -9.13 -18.23 11.88
C ALA A 1 -8.44 -17.14 12.70
N THR A 2 -7.70 -16.21 12.10
CA THR A 2 -6.81 -15.26 12.81
C THR A 2 -7.39 -13.87 13.08
N LYS A 3 -8.65 -13.59 12.72
CA LYS A 3 -9.27 -12.25 12.77
C LYS A 3 -9.20 -11.54 14.13
N ILE A 4 -9.17 -12.29 15.24
CA ILE A 4 -9.14 -11.73 16.61
C ILE A 4 -7.73 -11.62 17.18
N TYR A 5 -6.70 -12.06 16.47
CA TYR A 5 -5.32 -12.01 16.94
C TYR A 5 -4.80 -10.57 16.85
N LYS A 6 -4.05 -10.14 17.87
CA LYS A 6 -3.60 -8.76 18.01
C LYS A 6 -2.09 -8.56 17.93
N ASN A 7 -1.30 -9.63 18.11
CA ASN A 7 0.14 -9.48 18.33
C ASN A 7 0.94 -9.25 17.04
N LYS A 8 0.63 -10.00 15.98
CA LYS A 8 1.34 -9.92 14.70
C LYS A 8 0.35 -10.07 13.56
N HIS A 9 0.56 -9.29 12.51
CA HIS A 9 -0.19 -9.38 11.27
C HIS A 9 0.76 -9.82 10.16
N LEU A 10 0.38 -10.85 9.41
CA LEU A 10 1.07 -11.27 8.20
C LEU A 10 0.17 -10.96 7.01
N ILE A 11 0.66 -10.12 6.11
CA ILE A 11 0.00 -9.82 4.85
C ILE A 11 0.70 -10.59 3.74
N LEU A 12 -0.07 -11.35 2.98
CA LEU A 12 0.39 -12.08 1.80
C LEU A 12 -0.05 -11.29 0.55
N ALA A 13 0.90 -10.64 -0.10
CA ALA A 13 0.66 -9.89 -1.33
C ALA A 13 0.74 -10.82 -2.56
N ILE A 14 -0.40 -11.35 -2.99
CA ILE A 14 -0.53 -12.28 -4.12
C ILE A 14 -1.21 -11.55 -5.27
N ASP A 15 -0.64 -11.67 -6.48
CA ASP A 15 -1.07 -10.89 -7.66
C ASP A 15 -1.11 -9.37 -7.39
N TYR A 16 -0.20 -8.93 -6.52
CA TYR A 16 -0.11 -7.53 -6.11
C TYR A 16 0.78 -6.73 -7.07
N SER A 17 0.35 -5.52 -7.37
CA SER A 17 1.07 -4.55 -8.20
C SER A 17 0.80 -3.15 -7.63
N GLY A 18 1.85 -2.40 -7.31
CA GLY A 18 1.73 -1.04 -6.77
C GLY A 18 1.02 -0.09 -7.74
N ARG A 19 1.28 -0.22 -9.06
CA ARG A 19 0.52 0.53 -10.08
C ARG A 19 -0.96 0.17 -10.09
N PHE A 20 -1.30 -1.11 -9.96
CA PHE A 20 -2.71 -1.54 -9.90
C PHE A 20 -3.38 -0.98 -8.65
N ASP A 21 -2.69 -1.04 -7.51
CA ASP A 21 -3.17 -0.52 -6.23
C ASP A 21 -3.52 0.97 -6.31
N MET A 22 -2.57 1.80 -6.80
CA MET A 22 -2.81 3.23 -7.00
C MET A 22 -3.95 3.49 -7.99
N LEU A 23 -4.00 2.78 -9.12
CA LEU A 23 -5.08 2.94 -10.10
C LEU A 23 -6.45 2.62 -9.50
N ARG A 24 -6.53 1.57 -8.69
CA ARG A 24 -7.75 1.19 -7.96
C ARG A 24 -8.12 2.27 -6.95
N ALA A 25 -7.17 2.79 -6.17
CA ALA A 25 -7.40 3.86 -5.22
C ALA A 25 -7.96 5.11 -5.90
N CYS A 26 -7.33 5.57 -6.99
CA CYS A 26 -7.82 6.71 -7.78
C CYS A 26 -9.25 6.49 -8.29
N LYS A 27 -9.56 5.30 -8.83
CA LYS A 27 -10.92 4.95 -9.28
C LYS A 27 -11.93 4.95 -8.12
N SER A 28 -11.52 4.52 -6.93
CA SER A 28 -12.36 4.55 -5.74
C SER A 28 -12.68 6.00 -5.32
N ILE A 29 -11.66 6.87 -5.28
CA ILE A 29 -11.82 8.30 -4.98
C ILE A 29 -12.80 8.94 -5.98
N VAL A 30 -12.58 8.79 -7.28
CA VAL A 30 -13.46 9.34 -8.32
C VAL A 30 -14.90 8.89 -8.11
N LYS A 31 -15.13 7.59 -7.86
CA LYS A 31 -16.47 7.06 -7.60
C LYS A 31 -17.10 7.64 -6.33
N LYS A 32 -16.33 7.91 -5.28
CA LYS A 32 -16.84 8.56 -4.06
C LYS A 32 -17.22 10.02 -4.34
N THR A 33 -16.44 10.73 -5.14
CA THR A 33 -16.75 12.10 -5.58
C THR A 33 -18.02 12.15 -6.43
N GLU A 34 -18.16 11.25 -7.41
CA GLU A 34 -19.37 11.17 -8.26
C GLU A 34 -20.64 10.87 -7.45
N ASN A 35 -20.51 10.10 -6.37
CA ASN A 35 -21.62 9.81 -5.45
C ASN A 35 -21.86 10.91 -4.40
N GLY A 36 -21.11 12.02 -4.44
CA GLY A 36 -21.23 13.14 -3.50
C GLY A 36 -20.79 12.80 -2.06
N LEU A 37 -19.98 11.75 -1.88
CA LEU A 37 -19.49 11.33 -0.55
C LEU A 37 -18.28 12.14 -0.08
N ILE A 38 -17.50 12.68 -1.02
CA ILE A 38 -16.33 13.52 -0.82
C ILE A 38 -16.29 14.58 -1.92
N ARG A 39 -15.52 15.64 -1.72
CA ARG A 39 -15.20 16.67 -2.72
C ARG A 39 -13.70 16.69 -3.00
N GLU A 40 -13.30 17.44 -4.02
CA GLU A 40 -11.88 17.56 -4.40
C GLU A 40 -11.02 18.06 -3.24
N GLU A 41 -11.50 19.04 -2.49
CA GLU A 41 -10.81 19.60 -1.32
C GLU A 41 -10.64 18.61 -0.16
N ASP A 42 -11.40 17.51 -0.16
CA ASP A 42 -11.30 16.46 0.85
C ASP A 42 -10.23 15.40 0.46
N VAL A 43 -9.62 15.51 -0.73
CA VAL A 43 -8.59 14.58 -1.21
C VAL A 43 -7.21 15.00 -0.70
N ASP A 44 -6.73 14.28 0.31
CA ASP A 44 -5.39 14.40 0.87
C ASP A 44 -4.64 13.06 0.86
N GLU A 45 -3.37 13.06 1.29
CA GLU A 45 -2.56 11.84 1.39
C GLU A 45 -3.23 10.78 2.28
N ALA A 46 -3.84 11.20 3.39
CA ALA A 46 -4.51 10.29 4.31
C ALA A 46 -5.73 9.60 3.65
N LEU A 47 -6.46 10.31 2.79
CA LEU A 47 -7.54 9.70 2.00
C LEU A 47 -6.97 8.71 1.00
N VAL A 48 -5.92 9.07 0.27
CA VAL A 48 -5.28 8.15 -0.69
C VAL A 48 -4.83 6.87 0.02
N GLU A 49 -4.18 6.98 1.18
CA GLU A 49 -3.77 5.82 1.99
C GLU A 49 -4.94 4.92 2.39
N ARG A 50 -6.09 5.51 2.75
CA ARG A 50 -7.31 4.76 3.08
C ARG A 50 -7.92 4.04 1.87
N GLU A 51 -7.65 4.47 0.65
CA GLU A 51 -8.17 3.84 -0.58
C GLU A 51 -7.24 2.76 -1.16
N LEU A 52 -5.98 2.70 -0.74
CA LEU A 52 -5.04 1.65 -1.11
C LEU A 52 -5.41 0.30 -0.49
N LEU A 53 -4.97 -0.80 -1.10
CA LEU A 53 -5.15 -2.17 -0.61
C LEU A 53 -4.49 -2.41 0.75
N THR A 54 -3.48 -1.61 1.11
CA THR A 54 -2.79 -1.67 2.40
C THR A 54 -3.60 -1.09 3.55
N ASN A 55 -4.79 -0.53 3.31
CA ASN A 55 -5.72 -0.10 4.35
C ASN A 55 -6.20 -1.24 5.28
N CYS A 56 -5.83 -2.49 5.00
CA CYS A 56 -6.11 -3.65 5.83
C CYS A 56 -5.21 -3.77 7.08
N THR A 57 -4.25 -2.86 7.26
CA THR A 57 -3.34 -2.81 8.42
C THR A 57 -3.20 -1.40 8.98
N GLU A 58 -2.89 -1.31 10.27
CA GLU A 58 -2.58 -0.04 10.95
C GLU A 58 -1.22 0.53 10.54
N PHE A 59 -0.33 -0.33 10.01
CA PHE A 59 1.01 0.03 9.54
C PHE A 59 1.13 -0.27 8.04
N PRO A 60 0.56 0.57 7.15
CA PRO A 60 0.57 0.32 5.71
C PRO A 60 1.93 0.60 5.07
N ASN A 61 2.72 1.50 5.66
CA ASN A 61 4.02 1.93 5.16
C ASN A 61 5.12 1.14 5.88
N PRO A 62 5.90 0.30 5.18
CA PRO A 62 6.97 -0.46 5.81
C PRO A 62 8.10 0.47 6.26
N ASP A 63 8.66 0.24 7.45
CA ASP A 63 9.91 0.91 7.85
C ASP A 63 11.11 0.37 7.06
N LEU A 64 11.10 -0.94 6.74
CA LEU A 64 12.18 -1.64 6.06
C LEU A 64 11.63 -2.55 4.95
N LEU A 65 12.16 -2.40 3.74
CA LEU A 65 11.99 -3.35 2.63
C LEU A 65 13.24 -4.21 2.52
N ILE A 66 13.09 -5.52 2.67
CA ILE A 66 14.15 -6.49 2.43
C ILE A 66 13.93 -7.15 1.07
N ARG A 67 14.94 -7.10 0.20
CA ARG A 67 14.92 -7.80 -1.10
C ARG A 67 16.16 -8.66 -1.28
N THR A 68 15.93 -9.94 -1.55
CA THR A 68 16.95 -10.98 -1.76
C THR A 68 17.41 -11.05 -3.22
N SER A 69 18.33 -11.98 -3.52
CA SER A 69 18.88 -12.28 -4.86
C SER A 69 19.80 -11.22 -5.47
N GLY A 70 20.15 -10.17 -4.73
CA GLY A 70 21.10 -9.13 -5.15
C GLY A 70 20.52 -8.08 -6.10
N GLU A 71 19.21 -8.10 -6.33
CA GLU A 71 18.57 -7.26 -7.33
C GLU A 71 18.09 -5.93 -6.73
N GLU A 72 18.74 -4.83 -7.11
CA GLU A 72 18.44 -3.48 -6.61
C GLU A 72 17.33 -2.80 -7.42
N ARG A 73 16.11 -3.34 -7.30
CA ARG A 73 14.90 -2.74 -7.89
C ARG A 73 13.70 -2.96 -7.01
N ILE A 74 12.65 -2.17 -7.21
CA ILE A 74 11.37 -2.35 -6.51
C ILE A 74 10.46 -3.32 -7.26
N SER A 75 10.61 -3.44 -8.59
CA SER A 75 9.77 -4.32 -9.43
C SER A 75 8.27 -4.11 -9.23
N ASN A 76 7.82 -2.85 -9.13
CA ASN A 76 6.40 -2.50 -9.00
C ASN A 76 5.74 -3.03 -7.71
N PHE A 77 6.52 -3.31 -6.68
CA PHE A 77 6.03 -3.58 -5.33
C PHE A 77 5.81 -2.27 -4.55
N PHE A 78 4.74 -2.19 -3.74
CA PHE A 78 4.41 -1.09 -2.82
C PHE A 78 4.88 0.33 -3.23
N LEU A 79 4.46 0.82 -4.40
CA LEU A 79 5.01 2.06 -4.95
C LEU A 79 4.69 3.32 -4.13
N TRP A 80 3.52 3.39 -3.51
CA TRP A 80 3.14 4.51 -2.65
C TRP A 80 3.82 4.38 -1.29
N GLN A 81 3.71 3.19 -0.71
CA GLN A 81 4.08 2.92 0.67
C GLN A 81 5.59 2.99 0.91
N LEU A 82 6.40 2.81 -0.14
CA LEU A 82 7.86 2.83 -0.05
C LEU A 82 8.50 4.22 -0.10
N ALA A 83 7.71 5.30 -0.14
CA ALA A 83 8.23 6.66 -0.31
C ALA A 83 9.32 7.06 0.70
N TYR A 84 9.23 6.54 1.93
CA TYR A 84 10.18 6.82 3.02
C TYR A 84 10.78 5.56 3.66
N THR A 85 10.60 4.40 3.02
CA THR A 85 11.05 3.11 3.53
C THR A 85 12.56 2.94 3.35
N GLU A 86 13.25 2.41 4.37
CA GLU A 86 14.62 1.97 4.22
C GLU A 86 14.70 0.74 3.31
N LEU A 87 15.60 0.76 2.33
CA LEU A 87 15.76 -0.33 1.37
C LEU A 87 17.02 -1.13 1.70
N PHE A 88 16.84 -2.40 2.00
CA PHE A 88 17.93 -3.34 2.23
C PHE A 88 17.93 -4.42 1.16
N PHE A 89 19.00 -4.46 0.37
CA PHE A 89 19.23 -5.46 -0.67
C PHE A 89 20.33 -6.42 -0.24
N THR A 90 20.12 -7.72 -0.45
CA THR A 90 21.10 -8.76 -0.08
C THR A 90 21.26 -9.77 -1.22
N PRO A 91 22.48 -10.29 -1.46
CA PRO A 91 22.74 -11.27 -2.53
C PRO A 91 22.16 -12.66 -2.22
N VAL A 92 21.88 -12.96 -0.95
CA VAL A 92 21.23 -14.21 -0.52
C VAL A 92 19.72 -14.17 -0.71
#